data_AF-A0AAE4HAC3-F1
#
_entry.id   AF-A0AAE4HAC3-F1
#
_cell.length_a   1.000
_cell.length_b   1.000
_cell.length_c   1.000
_cell.angle_alpha   90.00
_cell.angle_beta   90.00
_cell.angle_gamma   90.00
#
_symmetry.space_group_name_H-M   'P 1'
#
loop_
_entity.id
_entity.type
_entity.pdbx_description
1 polymer ?
#
loop_
_entity_poly.entity_id
_entity_poly.type
_entity_poly.pdbx_seq_one_letter_code
_entity_poly.pdbx_strand_id
1 'polypeptide(L)' 'MTDTTLPFADLERVYEHLATTLDELPEGEESHFLAQLALALAHRVPEVDRVMAAIEEAKEGATIDPPGGL' A
#
# COMPACT_ATOMS: atom_id res chain seq x y z
N MET A 1 6.35 0.80 -22.12
CA MET A 1 6.16 2.18 -21.62
C MET A 1 6.82 2.23 -20.26
N THR A 2 7.62 3.25 -19.98
CA THR A 2 8.44 3.32 -18.76
C THR A 2 7.54 3.31 -17.53
N ASP A 3 7.68 2.28 -16.70
CA ASP A 3 7.07 2.23 -15.38
C ASP A 3 7.76 3.31 -14.54
N THR A 4 7.15 4.49 -14.46
CA THR A 4 7.68 5.60 -13.68
C THR A 4 7.36 5.33 -12.22
N THR A 5 8.23 4.55 -11.58
CA THR A 5 8.21 4.40 -10.13
C THR A 5 8.49 5.74 -9.48
N LEU A 6 7.78 6.04 -8.39
CA LEU A 6 8.07 7.22 -7.57
C LEU A 6 9.54 7.19 -7.11
N PRO A 7 10.22 8.34 -7.05
CA PRO A 7 11.54 8.41 -6.43
C PRO A 7 11.43 8.06 -4.95
N PHE A 8 12.50 7.50 -4.38
CA PHE A 8 12.51 7.00 -3.00
C PHE A 8 12.04 8.02 -1.96
N ALA A 9 12.39 9.30 -2.12
CA ALA A 9 11.96 10.36 -1.22
C ALA A 9 10.43 10.57 -1.20
N ASP A 10 9.76 10.39 -2.34
CA ASP A 10 8.30 10.49 -2.40
C ASP A 10 7.65 9.20 -1.87
N LEU A 11 8.27 8.04 -2.06
CA LEU A 11 7.82 6.77 -1.45
C LEU A 11 7.87 6.83 0.08
N GLU A 12 8.97 7.31 0.65
CA GLU A 12 9.14 7.48 2.11
C GLU A 12 8.04 8.40 2.65
N ARG A 13 7.77 9.51 1.97
CA ARG A 13 6.71 10.46 2.35
C ARG A 13 5.32 9.82 2.36
N VAL A 14 5.01 9.02 1.35
CA VAL A 14 3.74 8.30 1.26
C VAL A 14 3.64 7.26 2.38
N TYR A 15 4.72 6.54 2.66
CA TYR A 15 4.78 5.55 3.73
C TYR A 15 4.59 6.18 5.12
N GLU A 16 5.33 7.25 5.43
CA GLU A 16 5.21 7.96 6.72
C GLU A 16 3.79 8.51 6.93
N HIS A 17 3.20 9.07 5.87
CA HIS A 17 1.83 9.58 5.94
C HIS A 17 0.82 8.46 6.16
N LEU A 18 1.00 7.31 5.49
CA LEU A 18 0.16 6.13 5.69
C LEU A 18 0.28 5.60 7.13
N ALA A 19 1.49 5.43 7.64
CA ALA A 19 1.74 4.96 9.00
C ALA A 19 1.08 5.88 10.04
N THR A 20 1.28 7.19 9.91
CA THR A 20 0.66 8.19 10.80
C THR A 20 -0.87 8.11 10.74
N THR A 21 -1.43 7.97 9.53
CA THR A 21 -2.88 7.85 9.37
C THR A 21 -3.42 6.58 10.02
N LEU A 22 -2.73 5.45 9.88
CA LEU A 22 -3.11 4.19 10.52
C LEU A 22 -3.05 4.29 12.04
N ASP A 23 -2.04 4.95 12.60
CA ASP A 23 -1.91 5.17 14.05
C ASP A 23 -3.04 6.06 14.63
N GLU A 24 -3.63 6.93 13.82
CA GLU A 24 -4.76 7.79 14.20
C GLU A 24 -6.12 7.09 14.07
N LEU A 25 -6.20 5.95 13.39
CA LEU A 25 -7.45 5.21 13.21
C LEU A 25 -7.87 4.46 14.48
N PRO A 26 -9.18 4.28 14.70
CA PRO A 26 -9.67 3.41 15.75
C PRO A 26 -9.24 1.96 15.52
N GLU A 27 -8.94 1.24 16.61
CA GLU A 27 -8.62 -0.19 16.56
C GLU A 27 -9.72 -0.98 15.82
N GLY A 28 -9.33 -1.71 14.77
CA GLY A 28 -10.20 -2.53 13.95
C GLY A 28 -10.73 -1.85 12.68
N GLU A 29 -10.46 -0.56 12.46
CA GLU A 29 -10.83 0.13 11.23
C GLU A 29 -9.74 0.13 10.15
N GLU A 30 -8.51 -0.28 10.47
CA GLU A 30 -7.36 -0.26 9.56
C GLU A 30 -7.64 -1.05 8.28
N SER A 31 -8.26 -2.24 8.41
CA SER A 31 -8.62 -3.08 7.27
C SER A 31 -9.63 -2.41 6.34
N HIS A 32 -10.60 -1.69 6.91
CA HIS A 32 -11.61 -0.97 6.13
C HIS A 32 -10.99 0.23 5.42
N PHE A 33 -10.15 0.98 6.11
CA PHE A 33 -9.41 2.11 5.55
C PHE A 33 -8.51 1.67 4.40
N LEU A 34 -7.72 0.60 4.57
CA LEU A 34 -6.84 0.08 3.53
C LEU A 34 -7.63 -0.37 2.29
N ALA A 35 -8.78 -1.02 2.47
CA ALA A 35 -9.66 -1.39 1.36
C ALA A 35 -10.19 -0.16 0.62
N GLN A 36 -10.61 0.89 1.33
CA GLN A 36 -11.06 2.14 0.72
C GLN A 36 -9.91 2.87 0.01
N LEU A 37 -8.72 2.92 0.60
CA LEU A 37 -7.53 3.52 0.02
C LEU A 37 -7.16 2.81 -1.29
N ALA A 38 -7.14 1.48 -1.30
CA ALA A 38 -6.88 0.69 -2.50
C ALA A 38 -7.89 0.98 -3.61
N LEU A 39 -9.19 1.04 -3.30
CA LEU A 39 -10.23 1.41 -4.27
C LEU A 39 -10.06 2.84 -4.79
N ALA A 40 -9.73 3.79 -3.92
CA ALA A 40 -9.53 5.18 -4.28
C ALA A 40 -8.30 5.38 -5.17
N LEU A 41 -7.22 4.62 -4.93
CA LEU A 41 -6.03 4.58 -5.79
C LEU A 41 -6.34 3.88 -7.12
N ALA A 42 -7.04 2.75 -7.10
CA ALA A 42 -7.46 2.03 -8.28
C ALA A 42 -8.33 2.88 -9.22
N HIS A 43 -9.21 3.72 -8.66
CA HIS A 43 -10.00 4.67 -9.46
C HIS A 43 -9.13 5.72 -10.17
N ARG A 44 -7.96 6.05 -9.61
CA ARG A 44 -7.03 7.05 -10.16
C ARG A 44 -6.03 6.43 -11.14
N VAL A 45 -5.83 5.11 -11.11
CA VAL A 45 -4.96 4.39 -12.04
C VAL A 45 -5.81 3.83 -13.19
N PRO A 46 -5.61 4.28 -14.44
CA PRO A 46 -6.49 3.92 -15.56
C PRO A 46 -6.33 2.46 -16.07
N GLU A 47 -5.65 1.58 -15.34
CA GLU A 47 -5.28 0.23 -15.78
C GLU A 47 -5.51 -0.79 -14.66
N VAL A 48 -6.55 -1.63 -14.80
CA VAL A 48 -6.91 -2.66 -13.81
C VAL A 48 -5.80 -3.67 -13.58
N ASP A 49 -5.08 -4.08 -14.63
CA ASP A 49 -3.99 -5.05 -14.52
C ASP A 49 -2.83 -4.54 -13.65
N ARG A 50 -2.56 -3.22 -13.68
CA ARG A 50 -1.54 -2.61 -12.81
C ARG A 50 -1.97 -2.56 -11.36
N VAL A 51 -3.25 -2.30 -11.11
CA VAL A 51 -3.81 -2.34 -9.75
C VAL A 51 -3.71 -3.75 -9.19
N MET A 52 -4.07 -4.77 -9.99
CA MET A 52 -3.98 -6.17 -9.57
C MET A 52 -2.54 -6.60 -9.32
N ALA A 53 -1.59 -6.20 -10.17
CA ALA A 53 -0.17 -6.46 -9.97
C ALA A 53 0.36 -5.84 -8.67
N ALA A 54 0.04 -4.56 -8.41
CA ALA A 54 0.45 -3.88 -7.19
C ALA A 54 -0.09 -4.53 -5.90
N ILE A 55 -1.30 -5.10 -5.95
CA ILE A 55 -1.88 -5.85 -4.81
C ILE A 55 -1.08 -7.13 -4.56
N GLU A 56 -0.73 -7.89 -5.61
CA GLU A 56 0.08 -9.10 -5.44
C GLU A 56 1.50 -8.77 -4.96
N GLU A 57 2.13 -7.71 -5.49
CA GLU A 57 3.44 -7.25 -5.00
C GLU A 57 3.41 -6.86 -3.52
N ALA A 58 2.37 -6.12 -3.08
CA ALA A 58 2.20 -5.76 -1.67
C ALA A 58 2.01 -6.99 -0.77
N LYS A 59 1.27 -7.99 -1.25
CA LYS A 59 1.04 -9.26 -0.55
C LYS A 59 2.32 -10.08 -0.44
N GLU A 60 3.12 -10.16 -1.49
CA GLU A 60 4.44 -10.82 -1.46
C GLU A 60 5.38 -10.11 -0.47
N GLY A 61 5.42 -8.78 -0.49
CA GLY A 61 6.20 -7.98 0.47
C GLY A 61 5.78 -8.19 1.93
N ALA A 62 4.48 -8.27 2.20
CA ALA A 62 3.94 -8.54 3.54
C ALA A 62 4.30 -9.94 4.07
N THR A 63 4.51 -10.92 3.19
CA THR A 63 4.90 -12.29 3.59
C THR A 63 6.39 -12.47 3.90
N ILE A 64 7.25 -11.51 3.56
CA ILE A 64 8.70 -11.57 3.82
C ILE A 64 9.07 -11.16 5.27
N ASP A 65 8.11 -10.67 6.06
CA ASP A 65 8.24 -10.58 7.52
C ASP A 65 7.49 -11.74 8.22
N PRO A 66 8.10 -12.93 8.36
CA PRO A 66 7.56 -13.95 9.23
C PRO A 66 7.80 -13.56 10.69
N PRO A 67 6.83 -13.79 11.61
CA PRO A 67 7.07 -13.71 13.04
C PRO A 67 7.95 -14.90 13.44
N GLY A 68 9.27 -14.75 13.32
CA GLY A 68 10.16 -15.92 13.37
C GLY A 68 11.65 -15.63 13.41
N GLY A 69 12.08 -14.54 14.05
CA GLY A 69 13.45 -14.48 14.59
C GLY A 69 13.53 -15.38 15.81
N LEU A 70 13.85 -16.66 15.58
CA LEU A 70 14.10 -17.68 16.60
C LEU A 70 15.36 -17.37 17.42
#